data_AF-A0A1B6L4W7-F1
#
_entry.id   AF-A0A1B6L4W7-F1
#
_cell.length_a   1.000
_cell.length_b   1.000
_cell.length_c   1.000
_cell.angle_alpha   90.00
_cell.angle_beta   90.00
_cell.angle_gamma   90.00
#
_symmetry.space_group_name_H-M   'P 1'
#
loop_
_entity.id
_entity.type
_entity.pdbx_description
1 polymer ?
#
loop_
_entity_poly.entity_id
_entity_poly.type
_entity_poly.pdbx_seq_one_letter_code
_entity_poly.pdbx_strand_id
1 'polypeptide(L)'
;MREASPWWQVDLLRPYPVSAVRVTTRGCCGQQPLQDLEIRVGNSSKELQRNPLCAWYPGTLEEGITKTFLCARTLIGQHVFLQLVGVEGSLSLCEVEIFSTDEFSNDRCAPVGVGQDVELVAFDRTCYEFNVGRGSSFEDARTQCR
;
A
#
# COMPACT_ATOMS: atom_id res chain seq x y z
N MET A 1 -13.00 -13.69 14.91
CA MET A 1 -12.03 -14.00 15.98
C MET A 1 -11.64 -12.67 16.59
N ARG A 2 -11.62 -12.54 17.92
CA ARG A 2 -11.20 -11.31 18.60
C ARG A 2 -9.83 -11.56 19.19
N GLU A 3 -8.93 -10.62 18.98
CA GLU A 3 -7.54 -10.69 19.42
C GLU A 3 -7.21 -9.44 20.23
N ALA A 4 -6.26 -9.56 21.15
CA ALA A 4 -5.75 -8.43 21.90
C ALA A 4 -4.81 -7.62 21.00
N SER A 5 -5.16 -6.35 20.77
CA SER A 5 -4.40 -5.42 19.93
C SER A 5 -4.03 -5.99 18.54
N PRO A 6 -5.03 -6.37 17.72
CA PRO A 6 -4.81 -7.00 16.42
C PRO A 6 -4.03 -6.08 15.50
N TRP A 7 -3.18 -6.66 14.68
CA TRP A 7 -2.30 -5.94 13.77
C TRP A 7 -2.25 -6.59 12.40
N TRP A 8 -1.88 -5.78 11.41
CA TRP A 8 -1.62 -6.17 10.04
C TRP A 8 -0.31 -5.54 9.59
N GLN A 9 0.40 -6.22 8.70
CA GLN A 9 1.67 -5.75 8.16
C GLN A 9 1.72 -5.99 6.65
N VAL A 10 2.32 -5.05 5.92
CA VAL A 10 2.81 -5.26 4.56
C VAL A 10 4.34 -5.14 4.51
N ASP A 11 4.95 -6.01 3.71
CA ASP A 11 6.35 -5.94 3.32
C ASP A 11 6.44 -5.33 1.92
N LEU A 12 7.02 -4.13 1.82
CA LEU A 12 7.23 -3.42 0.56
C LEU A 12 8.46 -3.94 -0.22
N LEU A 13 9.06 -5.05 0.22
CA LEU A 13 10.27 -5.71 -0.31
C LEU A 13 11.57 -4.93 -0.12
N ARG A 14 11.49 -3.59 -0.04
CA ARG A 14 12.60 -2.69 0.27
C ARG A 14 12.12 -1.42 0.97
N PRO A 15 13.03 -0.62 1.55
CA PRO A 15 12.64 0.64 2.18
C PRO A 15 12.13 1.68 1.18
N TYR A 16 10.97 2.27 1.46
CA TYR A 16 10.39 3.39 0.71
C TYR A 16 10.18 4.61 1.63
N PRO A 17 10.28 5.86 1.11
CA PRO A 17 9.93 7.07 1.84
C PRO A 17 8.40 7.25 1.88
N VAL A 18 7.77 6.64 2.87
CA VAL A 18 6.32 6.69 3.08
C VAL A 18 5.91 8.04 3.65
N SER A 19 4.92 8.68 3.03
CA SER A 19 4.38 9.99 3.42
C SER A 19 2.91 9.94 3.84
N ALA A 20 2.14 9.01 3.29
CA ALA A 20 0.74 8.80 3.66
C ALA A 20 0.34 7.33 3.52
N VAL A 21 -0.68 6.95 4.28
CA VAL A 21 -1.30 5.62 4.24
C VAL A 21 -2.81 5.82 4.13
N ARG A 22 -3.44 5.25 3.11
CA ARG A 22 -4.90 5.27 2.95
C ARG A 22 -5.47 3.91 3.31
N VAL A 23 -6.50 3.93 4.14
CA VAL A 23 -7.14 2.72 4.66
C VAL A 23 -8.61 2.75 4.29
N THR A 24 -9.08 1.69 3.66
CA THR A 24 -10.49 1.43 3.37
C THR A 24 -10.99 0.35 4.32
N THR A 25 -11.97 0.71 5.14
CA THR A 25 -12.62 -0.21 6.08
C THR A 25 -13.72 -1.00 5.39
N ARG A 26 -14.03 -2.18 5.95
CA ARG A 26 -15.13 -3.01 5.45
C ARG A 26 -16.47 -2.38 5.82
N GLY A 27 -17.34 -2.18 4.82
CA GLY A 27 -18.64 -1.50 4.98
C GLY A 27 -19.86 -2.41 5.07
N CYS A 28 -19.70 -3.70 5.37
CA CYS A 28 -20.80 -4.66 5.33
C CYS A 28 -20.75 -5.72 6.43
N CYS A 29 -21.93 -6.27 6.72
CA CYS A 29 -22.12 -7.47 7.56
C CYS A 29 -21.89 -7.28 9.06
N GLY A 30 -22.11 -6.07 9.60
CA GLY A 30 -22.07 -5.81 11.04
C GLY A 30 -20.69 -6.03 11.64
N GLN A 31 -19.66 -5.52 10.96
CA GLN A 31 -18.30 -5.59 11.48
C GLN A 31 -18.16 -4.62 12.65
N GLN A 32 -17.06 -4.72 13.41
CA GLN A 32 -16.80 -3.73 14.43
C GLN A 32 -16.01 -2.59 13.79
N PRO A 33 -16.40 -1.32 14.02
CA PRO A 33 -15.59 -0.18 13.67
C PRO A 33 -14.16 -0.32 14.21
N LEU A 34 -13.18 0.19 13.47
CA LEU A 34 -11.79 0.16 13.95
C LEU A 34 -11.62 1.23 15.02
N GLN A 35 -10.99 0.88 16.14
CA GLN A 35 -10.78 1.80 17.25
C GLN A 35 -9.29 1.94 17.55
N ASP A 36 -8.85 3.16 17.82
CA ASP A 36 -7.50 3.49 18.27
C ASP A 36 -6.40 2.89 17.38
N LEU A 37 -6.43 3.29 16.10
CA LEU A 37 -5.52 2.80 15.07
C LEU A 37 -4.17 3.51 15.14
N GLU A 38 -3.09 2.74 15.26
CA GLU A 38 -1.71 3.18 15.05
C GLU A 38 -1.17 2.68 13.71
N ILE A 39 -0.45 3.56 13.02
CA ILE A 39 0.28 3.24 11.79
C ILE A 39 1.76 3.48 12.04
N ARG A 40 2.59 2.45 11.83
CA ARG A 40 4.04 2.51 12.03
C ARG A 40 4.77 2.08 10.77
N VAL A 41 5.90 2.73 10.50
CA VAL A 41 6.70 2.48 9.29
C VAL A 41 8.15 2.33 9.69
N GLY A 42 8.82 1.27 9.28
CA GLY A 42 10.25 1.08 9.55
C GLY A 42 10.81 -0.20 8.96
N ASN A 43 12.01 -0.59 9.38
CA ASN A 43 12.73 -1.74 8.83
C ASN A 43 12.68 -2.99 9.73
N SER A 44 12.00 -2.92 10.87
CA SER A 44 11.83 -4.08 11.76
C SER A 44 10.59 -4.86 11.35
N SER A 45 10.74 -6.13 10.95
CA SER A 45 9.61 -7.01 10.60
C SER A 45 8.97 -7.70 11.82
N LYS A 46 9.69 -7.83 12.94
CA LYS A 46 9.23 -8.59 14.12
C LYS A 46 8.83 -7.70 15.29
N GLU A 47 9.51 -6.58 15.46
CA GLU A 47 9.30 -5.69 16.61
C GLU A 47 8.61 -4.42 16.14
N LEU A 48 7.27 -4.43 16.13
CA LEU A 48 6.43 -3.30 15.70
C LEU A 48 6.78 -2.01 16.44
N GLN A 49 7.06 -2.10 17.74
CA GLN A 49 7.38 -0.94 18.59
C GLN A 49 8.73 -0.29 18.26
N ARG A 50 9.63 -0.97 17.53
CA ARG A 50 10.86 -0.37 17.01
C ARG A 50 10.63 0.51 15.80
N ASN A 51 9.53 0.30 15.07
CA ASN A 51 9.20 1.12 13.92
C ASN A 51 8.58 2.45 14.40
N PRO A 52 9.07 3.60 13.90
CA PRO A 52 8.52 4.89 14.26
C PRO A 52 7.04 5.02 13.87
N LEU A 53 6.32 5.78 14.70
CA LEU A 53 4.92 6.13 14.46
C LEU A 53 4.81 7.07 13.25
N CYS A 54 4.09 6.64 12.22
CA CYS A 54 3.68 7.47 11.09
C CYS A 54 2.48 8.33 11.50
N ALA A 55 1.40 7.67 11.90
CA ALA A 55 0.14 8.31 12.26
C ALA A 55 -0.55 7.55 13.39
N TRP A 56 -1.31 8.28 14.20
CA TRP A 56 -2.18 7.73 15.22
C TRP A 56 -3.55 8.37 15.08
N TYR A 57 -4.58 7.55 15.15
CA TYR A 57 -5.96 7.98 15.09
C TYR A 57 -6.70 7.54 16.35
N PRO A 58 -6.86 8.44 17.33
CA PRO A 58 -7.67 8.16 18.50
C PRO A 58 -9.16 8.11 18.11
N GLY A 59 -9.88 7.15 18.68
CA GLY A 59 -11.32 6.99 18.48
C GLY A 59 -11.68 6.05 17.33
N THR A 60 -12.89 6.25 16.80
CA THR A 60 -13.54 5.27 15.92
C THR A 60 -13.45 5.63 14.45
N LEU A 61 -13.05 4.66 13.64
CA LEU A 61 -13.11 4.68 12.19
C LEU A 61 -14.31 3.80 11.78
N GLU A 62 -15.39 4.47 11.37
CA GLU A 62 -16.65 3.83 10.98
C GLU A 62 -16.47 2.84 9.82
N GLU A 63 -17.44 1.94 9.66
CA GLU A 63 -17.45 0.96 8.58
C GLU A 63 -17.65 1.61 7.20
N GLY A 64 -16.99 1.06 6.18
CA GLY A 64 -17.20 1.43 4.77
C GLY A 64 -16.60 2.78 4.36
N ILE A 65 -15.77 3.38 5.22
CA ILE A 65 -15.08 4.62 4.91
C ILE A 65 -13.66 4.37 4.42
N THR A 66 -13.22 5.23 3.52
CA THR A 66 -11.82 5.37 3.13
C THR A 66 -11.24 6.61 3.79
N LYS A 67 -10.16 6.45 4.55
CA LYS A 67 -9.48 7.55 5.23
C LYS A 67 -7.99 7.55 4.92
N THR A 68 -7.49 8.72 4.56
CA THR A 68 -6.04 8.95 4.38
C THR A 68 -5.43 9.48 5.67
N PHE A 69 -4.38 8.82 6.12
CA PHE A 69 -3.55 9.21 7.26
C PHE A 69 -2.22 9.75 6.75
N LEU A 70 -1.96 11.03 7.02
CA LEU A 70 -0.68 11.65 6.70
C LEU A 70 0.31 11.33 7.82
N CYS A 71 1.52 10.90 7.45
CA CYS A 71 2.58 10.76 8.43
C CYS A 71 3.03 12.14 8.92
N ALA A 72 3.41 12.27 10.20
CA ALA A 72 3.92 13.54 10.74
C ALA A 72 5.18 14.07 10.02
N ARG A 73 5.95 13.15 9.44
CA ARG A 73 7.07 13.39 8.52
C ARG A 73 7.20 12.17 7.60
N THR A 74 7.89 12.32 6.49
CA THR A 74 8.25 11.17 5.65
C THR A 74 9.11 10.18 6.44
N LEU A 75 8.72 8.91 6.46
CA LEU A 75 9.43 7.84 7.15
C LEU A 75 9.95 6.83 6.11
N ILE A 76 11.24 6.50 6.21
CA ILE A 76 11.85 5.48 5.33
C ILE A 76 11.70 4.12 6.02
N GLY A 77 10.99 3.20 5.38
CA GLY A 77 10.76 1.87 5.94
C GLY A 77 10.32 0.86 4.89
N GLN A 78 10.71 -0.41 5.09
CA GLN A 78 10.28 -1.55 4.28
C GLN A 78 8.93 -2.12 4.76
N HIS A 79 8.65 -2.00 6.05
CA HIS A 79 7.45 -2.58 6.66
C HIS A 79 6.52 -1.48 7.15
N VAL A 80 5.24 -1.63 6.82
CA VAL A 80 4.16 -0.79 7.34
C VAL A 80 3.24 -1.65 8.18
N PHE A 81 2.96 -1.19 9.40
CA PHE A 81 2.09 -1.85 10.36
C PHE A 81 0.86 -0.99 10.63
N LEU A 82 -0.30 -1.63 10.67
CA LEU A 82 -1.54 -1.09 11.21
C LEU A 82 -1.90 -1.90 12.45
N GLN A 83 -2.11 -1.26 13.60
CA GLN A 83 -2.46 -1.95 14.84
C GLN A 83 -3.58 -1.21 15.56
N LEU A 84 -4.59 -1.94 16.05
CA LEU A 84 -5.51 -1.39 17.03
C LEU A 84 -4.86 -1.50 18.41
N VAL A 85 -4.72 -0.40 19.15
CA VAL A 85 -3.95 -0.39 20.40
C VAL A 85 -4.86 -0.37 21.61
N GLY A 86 -4.60 -1.25 22.58
CA GLY A 86 -5.31 -1.24 23.87
C GLY A 86 -6.75 -1.76 23.80
N VAL A 87 -7.15 -2.33 22.66
CA VAL A 87 -8.50 -2.87 22.44
C VAL A 87 -8.45 -4.37 22.13
N GLU A 88 -9.48 -5.10 22.55
CA GLU A 88 -9.77 -6.44 22.03
C GLU A 88 -10.78 -6.32 20.89
N GLY A 89 -10.36 -6.72 19.69
CA GLY A 89 -11.15 -6.47 18.49
C GLY A 89 -10.74 -7.35 17.32
N SER A 90 -11.28 -7.03 16.15
CA SER A 90 -10.91 -7.64 14.88
C SER A 90 -10.48 -6.52 13.95
N LEU A 91 -9.28 -6.62 13.38
CA LEU A 91 -8.80 -5.67 12.38
C LEU A 91 -9.36 -6.05 11.00
N SER A 92 -10.43 -5.38 10.59
CA SER A 92 -11.12 -5.63 9.31
C SER A 92 -10.78 -4.55 8.28
N LEU A 93 -9.80 -4.85 7.43
CA LEU A 93 -9.32 -3.99 6.35
C LEU A 93 -9.82 -4.51 5.00
N CYS A 94 -10.30 -3.61 4.14
CA CYS A 94 -10.61 -3.93 2.74
C CYS A 94 -9.43 -3.62 1.83
N GLU A 95 -8.82 -2.46 2.00
CA GLU A 95 -7.70 -2.01 1.18
C GLU A 95 -6.78 -1.11 2.00
N VAL A 96 -5.47 -1.23 1.74
CA VAL A 96 -4.44 -0.39 2.33
C VAL A 96 -3.50 0.05 1.22
N GLU A 97 -3.40 1.36 1.01
CA GLU A 97 -2.57 1.96 -0.01
C GLU A 97 -1.48 2.80 0.64
N ILE A 98 -0.24 2.59 0.20
CA ILE A 98 0.95 3.24 0.76
C ILE A 98 1.48 4.23 -0.26
N PHE A 99 1.53 5.51 0.12
CA PHE A 99 1.98 6.59 -0.76
C PHE A 99 3.42 6.98 -0.43
N SER A 100 4.26 6.94 -1.46
CA SER A 100 5.69 7.25 -1.38
C SER A 100 6.00 8.52 -2.17
N THR A 101 6.94 9.33 -1.69
CA THR A 101 7.44 10.48 -2.48
C THR A 101 8.45 10.07 -3.56
N ASP A 102 8.93 8.83 -3.53
CA ASP A 102 9.87 8.28 -4.51
C ASP A 102 9.19 7.65 -5.74
N GLU A 103 7.89 7.92 -5.96
CA GLU A 103 7.18 7.42 -7.12
C GLU A 103 7.84 7.91 -8.42
N PHE A 104 8.32 6.94 -9.20
CA PHE A 104 8.82 7.18 -10.54
C PHE A 104 7.60 7.30 -11.46
N SER A 105 7.21 8.52 -11.83
CA SER A 105 6.04 8.73 -12.70
C SER A 105 6.15 7.90 -13.98
N ASN A 106 5.03 7.28 -14.38
CA ASN A 106 4.88 6.61 -15.68
C ASN A 106 5.21 7.56 -16.85
N ASP A 107 5.06 8.87 -16.70
CA ASP A 107 5.44 9.86 -17.71
C ASP A 107 6.94 9.79 -18.05
N ARG A 108 7.78 9.39 -17.08
CA ARG A 108 9.21 9.18 -17.30
C ARG A 108 9.51 7.94 -18.13
N CYS A 109 8.54 7.04 -18.25
CA CYS A 109 8.60 5.85 -19.07
C CYS A 109 8.01 6.03 -20.46
N ALA A 110 7.47 7.21 -20.82
CA ALA A 110 6.90 7.46 -22.15
C ALA A 110 7.97 7.94 -23.14
N PRO A 111 8.57 7.06 -23.98
CA PRO A 111 9.40 7.53 -25.07
C PRO A 111 8.56 8.27 -26.12
N VAL A 112 9.20 9.19 -26.83
CA VAL A 112 8.61 9.87 -27.98
C VAL A 112 8.29 8.82 -29.05
N GLY A 113 7.01 8.57 -29.32
CA GLY A 113 6.57 7.69 -30.42
C GLY A 113 5.92 6.36 -30.02
N VAL A 114 5.52 6.16 -28.77
CA VAL A 114 4.73 4.97 -28.37
C VAL A 114 3.34 5.03 -29.01
N GLY A 115 2.96 3.94 -29.70
CA GLY A 115 1.63 3.79 -30.29
C GLY A 115 0.53 3.75 -29.24
N GLN A 116 -0.71 4.07 -29.60
CA GLN A 116 -1.85 4.17 -28.67
C GLN A 116 -2.23 2.84 -27.97
N ASP A 117 -1.64 1.72 -28.37
CA ASP A 117 -1.99 0.36 -27.93
C ASP A 117 -1.06 -0.23 -26.86
N VAL A 118 -0.17 0.60 -26.30
CA VAL A 118 0.84 0.20 -25.33
C VAL A 118 0.54 0.86 -23.98
N GLU A 119 0.39 0.03 -22.95
CA GLU A 119 0.28 0.48 -21.57
C GLU A 119 1.66 0.47 -20.91
N LEU A 120 2.05 1.60 -20.31
CA LEU A 120 3.34 1.77 -19.67
C LEU A 120 3.18 1.87 -18.16
N VAL A 121 3.96 1.07 -17.44
CA VAL A 121 3.99 1.10 -15.97
C VAL A 121 5.42 1.21 -15.51
N ALA A 122 5.68 2.15 -14.59
CA ALA A 122 6.92 2.23 -13.86
C ALA A 122 6.80 1.47 -12.55
N PHE A 123 7.73 0.56 -12.30
CA PHE A 123 7.89 -0.06 -10.99
C PHE A 123 9.38 -0.17 -10.66
N ASP A 124 9.76 0.24 -9.46
CA ASP A 124 11.17 0.31 -9.03
C ASP A 124 12.11 0.95 -10.08
N ARG A 125 11.74 2.15 -10.56
CA ARG A 125 12.51 2.90 -11.58
C ARG A 125 12.79 2.11 -12.86
N THR A 126 12.09 0.99 -13.05
CA THR A 126 12.12 0.13 -14.22
C THR A 126 10.83 0.37 -14.98
N CYS A 127 10.95 0.61 -16.27
CA CYS A 127 9.79 0.80 -17.15
C CYS A 127 9.38 -0.56 -17.71
N TYR A 128 8.09 -0.86 -17.59
CA TYR A 128 7.46 -2.05 -18.13
C TYR A 128 6.51 -1.64 -19.24
N GLU A 129 6.60 -2.36 -20.35
CA GLU A 129 5.74 -2.19 -21.51
C GLU A 129 4.74 -3.34 -21.58
N PHE A 130 3.46 -3.02 -21.61
CA PHE A 130 2.37 -3.98 -21.76
C PHE A 130 1.68 -3.74 -23.11
N ASN A 131 1.90 -4.67 -24.03
CA ASN A 131 1.20 -4.68 -25.31
C ASN A 131 -0.19 -5.29 -25.13
N VAL A 132 -1.21 -4.45 -24.93
CA VAL A 132 -2.60 -4.87 -24.66
C VAL A 132 -3.47 -4.90 -25.92
N GLY A 133 -3.04 -4.26 -27.02
CA GLY A 133 -3.81 -4.16 -28.26
C GLY A 133 -3.83 -5.41 -29.15
N ARG A 134 -3.05 -6.46 -28.85
CA ARG A 134 -3.03 -7.71 -29.62
C ARG A 134 -2.93 -8.93 -28.72
N GLY A 135 -3.99 -9.74 -28.68
CA GLY A 135 -3.87 -11.13 -28.24
C GLY A 135 -3.12 -11.94 -29.29
N SER A 136 -2.00 -12.56 -28.93
CA SER A 136 -1.24 -13.49 -29.78
C SER A 136 -0.87 -14.76 -29.02
N SER A 137 -0.12 -15.66 -29.65
CA SER A 137 0.45 -16.81 -28.93
C SER A 137 1.56 -16.36 -27.96
N PHE A 138 1.85 -17.19 -26.95
CA PHE A 138 2.99 -16.99 -26.03
C PHE A 138 4.33 -16.91 -26.78
N GLU A 139 4.48 -17.64 -27.88
CA GLU A 139 5.71 -17.67 -28.67
C GLU A 139 5.93 -16.37 -29.44
N ASP A 140 4.85 -15.78 -29.97
CA ASP A 140 4.87 -14.45 -30.60
C ASP A 140 5.25 -13.37 -29.57
N ALA A 141 4.63 -13.40 -28.39
CA ALA A 141 4.94 -12.47 -27.30
C ALA A 141 6.40 -12.58 -26.86
N ARG A 142 6.95 -13.80 -26.76
CA ARG A 142 8.36 -14.03 -26.40
C ARG A 142 9.33 -13.51 -27.46
N THR A 143 8.93 -13.52 -28.73
CA THR A 143 9.74 -12.99 -29.83
C THR A 143 9.76 -11.47 -29.83
N GLN A 144 8.66 -10.85 -29.40
CA GLN A 144 8.50 -9.39 -29.34
C GLN A 144 9.19 -8.77 -28.10
N CYS A 145 9.18 -9.44 -26.95
CA CYS A 145 9.77 -8.94 -25.70
C CYS A 145 11.27 -9.27 -25.52
N ARG A 146 12.07 -9.27 -26.60
CA ARG A 146 13.50 -9.61 -26.58
C ARG A 146 14.39 -8.39 -26.41
#